data_AF-A0A6P7GY28-F1
#
_entry.id   AF-A0A6P7GY28-F1
#
_cell.length_a   1.000
_cell.length_b   1.000
_cell.length_c   1.000
_cell.angle_alpha   90.00
_cell.angle_beta   90.00
_cell.angle_gamma   90.00
#
_symmetry.space_group_name_H-M   'P 1'
#
loop_
_entity.id
_entity.type
_entity.pdbx_description
1 polymer ?
#
loop_
_entity_poly.entity_id
_entity_poly.type
_entity_poly.pdbx_seq_one_letter_code
_entity_poly.pdbx_strand_id
1 'polypeptide(L)'
;MLLQELTVKQLREQLEERDVDSSGLKIVLQARLEHDLKKNGDDPKTFHFQSAEQVILSKFESVSQKIDETSKISLSLSQKIDETSRKNNEKLEEVSRQNNEKFESVSQKIDETSRQNNEKLEEVSRKSDEKFESVSQVIKDVCRQNDEKFEEVSRTFDKMQKSVETVEERSNN
;
A
#
# COMPACT_ATOMS: atom_id res chain seq x y z
N MET A 1 -51.71 21.41 32.27
CA MET A 1 -53.07 21.80 32.71
C MET A 1 -52.97 22.23 34.16
N LEU A 2 -53.64 23.32 34.55
CA LEU A 2 -53.72 23.75 35.95
C LEU A 2 -54.77 22.93 36.71
N LEU A 3 -54.70 22.94 38.05
CA LEU A 3 -55.61 22.19 38.92
C LEU A 3 -57.11 22.45 38.62
N GLN A 4 -57.44 23.69 38.24
CA GLN A 4 -58.82 24.10 37.93
C GLN A 4 -59.31 23.52 36.59
N GLU A 5 -58.40 23.26 35.66
CA GLU A 5 -58.67 22.79 34.30
C GLU A 5 -58.88 21.27 34.23
N LEU A 6 -58.51 20.53 35.28
CA LEU A 6 -58.65 19.08 35.30
C LEU A 6 -60.11 18.63 35.34
N THR A 7 -60.40 17.58 34.57
CA THR A 7 -61.67 16.85 34.60
C THR A 7 -61.74 15.93 35.82
N VAL A 8 -62.94 15.48 36.21
CA VAL A 8 -63.11 14.54 37.34
C VAL A 8 -62.29 13.26 37.13
N LYS A 9 -62.23 12.74 35.91
CA LYS A 9 -61.41 11.57 35.58
C LYS A 9 -59.93 11.82 35.84
N GLN A 10 -59.39 12.93 35.34
CA GLN A 10 -57.98 13.28 35.54
C GLN A 10 -57.66 13.58 37.01
N LEU A 11 -58.58 14.21 37.76
CA LEU A 11 -58.40 14.44 39.19
C LEU A 11 -58.32 13.12 39.97
N ARG A 12 -59.14 12.12 39.61
CA ARG A 12 -59.09 10.79 40.23
C ARG A 12 -57.79 10.07 39.91
N GLU A 13 -57.38 10.09 38.65
CA GLU A 13 -56.13 9.49 38.17
C GLU A 13 -54.91 10.12 38.87
N GLN A 14 -54.86 11.45 39.00
CA GLN A 14 -53.80 12.16 39.69
C GLN A 14 -53.77 11.89 41.21
N LEU A 15 -54.92 11.67 41.84
CA LEU A 15 -55.00 11.29 43.26
C LEU A 15 -54.58 9.83 43.46
N GLU A 16 -54.98 8.94 42.56
CA GLU A 16 -54.61 7.51 42.58
C GLU A 16 -53.09 7.32 42.35
N GLU A 17 -52.49 8.08 41.42
CA GLU A 17 -51.03 8.12 41.22
C GLU A 17 -50.26 8.56 42.48
N ARG A 18 -50.91 9.30 43.37
CA ARG A 18 -50.32 9.82 44.62
C ARG A 18 -50.77 9.03 45.85
N ASP A 19 -51.49 7.93 45.67
CA ASP A 19 -52.03 7.09 46.74
C ASP A 19 -52.98 7.87 47.70
N VAL A 20 -53.78 8.78 47.14
CA VAL A 20 -54.77 9.62 47.85
C VAL A 20 -56.19 9.23 47.46
N ASP A 21 -57.14 9.29 48.40
CA ASP A 21 -58.56 8.95 48.17
C ASP A 21 -59.18 9.74 47.00
N SER A 22 -59.53 9.01 45.93
CA SER A 22 -60.09 9.50 44.67
C SER A 22 -61.62 9.48 44.62
N SER A 23 -62.30 9.23 45.75
CA SER A 23 -63.77 9.21 45.83
C SER A 23 -64.40 10.61 46.00
N GLY A 24 -65.65 10.78 45.56
CA GLY A 24 -66.43 12.02 45.76
C GLY A 24 -66.58 12.93 44.53
N LEU A 25 -67.05 14.16 44.78
CA LEU A 25 -67.36 15.19 43.78
C LEU A 25 -66.12 16.01 43.38
N LYS A 26 -66.15 16.65 42.21
CA LYS A 26 -65.03 17.43 41.65
C LYS A 26 -64.35 18.38 42.66
N ILE A 27 -65.14 19.12 43.44
CA ILE A 27 -64.66 20.09 44.43
C ILE A 27 -63.85 19.40 45.54
N VAL A 28 -64.31 18.24 46.00
CA VAL A 28 -63.62 17.45 47.04
C VAL A 28 -62.30 16.90 46.51
N LEU A 29 -62.28 16.40 45.27
CA LEU A 29 -61.07 15.90 44.61
C LEU A 29 -60.05 17.02 44.40
N GLN A 30 -60.49 18.21 43.96
CA GLN A 30 -59.62 19.38 43.81
C GLN A 30 -59.03 19.83 45.15
N ALA A 31 -59.84 19.90 46.21
CA ALA A 31 -59.37 20.29 47.54
C ALA A 31 -58.34 19.31 48.11
N ARG A 32 -58.52 17.99 47.90
CA ARG A 32 -57.55 16.97 48.31
C ARG A 32 -56.24 17.07 47.54
N LEU A 33 -56.32 17.24 46.22
CA LEU A 33 -55.13 17.39 45.38
C LEU A 33 -54.41 18.70 45.68
N GLU A 34 -55.14 19.78 45.98
CA GLU A 34 -54.57 21.06 46.44
C GLU A 34 -53.82 20.89 47.77
N HIS A 35 -54.41 20.18 48.72
CA HIS A 35 -53.79 19.88 50.01
C HIS A 35 -52.51 19.04 49.84
N ASP A 36 -52.55 18.01 48.99
CA ASP A 36 -51.41 17.14 48.74
C ASP A 36 -50.25 17.89 48.06
N LEU A 37 -50.53 18.71 47.05
CA LEU A 37 -49.53 19.59 46.44
C LEU A 37 -48.87 20.52 47.46
N LYS A 38 -49.66 21.21 48.31
CA LYS A 38 -49.13 22.08 49.37
C LYS A 38 -48.28 21.31 50.38
N LYS A 39 -48.69 20.08 50.74
CA LYS A 39 -47.93 19.19 51.63
C LYS A 39 -46.57 18.82 51.04
N ASN A 40 -46.50 18.65 49.71
CA ASN A 40 -45.28 18.33 48.98
C ASN A 40 -44.43 19.57 48.61
N GLY A 41 -44.89 20.78 48.96
CA GLY A 41 -44.17 22.04 48.71
C GLY A 41 -44.45 22.68 47.35
N ASP A 42 -45.39 22.14 46.58
CA ASP A 42 -45.81 22.67 45.29
C ASP A 42 -46.91 23.74 45.46
N ASP A 43 -46.85 24.81 44.67
CA ASP A 43 -47.95 25.78 44.59
C ASP A 43 -49.05 25.27 43.63
N PRO A 44 -50.26 24.96 44.14
CA PRO A 44 -51.35 24.43 43.31
C PRO A 44 -51.84 25.37 42.22
N LYS A 45 -51.55 26.66 42.31
CA LYS A 45 -51.90 27.64 41.27
C LYS A 45 -50.91 27.66 40.11
N THR A 46 -49.67 27.24 40.32
CA THR A 46 -48.62 27.23 39.28
C THR A 46 -48.21 25.83 38.87
N PHE A 47 -48.63 24.80 39.61
CA PHE A 47 -48.32 23.41 39.30
C PHE A 47 -49.00 22.99 37.99
N HIS A 48 -48.19 22.49 37.05
CA HIS A 48 -48.66 22.04 35.75
C HIS A 48 -48.76 20.52 35.74
N PHE A 49 -49.99 20.01 35.70
CA PHE A 49 -50.26 18.60 35.49
C PHE A 49 -50.05 18.25 34.01
N GLN A 50 -49.20 17.26 33.77
CA GLN A 50 -49.02 16.63 32.47
C GLN A 50 -49.71 15.27 32.50
N SER A 51 -50.48 14.95 31.46
CA SER A 51 -50.99 13.58 31.32
C SER A 51 -49.84 12.66 30.91
N ALA A 52 -49.94 11.36 31.25
CA ALA A 52 -49.02 10.35 30.76
C ALA A 52 -48.89 10.40 29.22
N GLU A 53 -49.98 10.68 28.51
CA GLU A 53 -50.01 10.87 27.07
C GLU A 53 -49.13 12.05 26.60
N GLN A 54 -49.20 13.22 27.24
CA GLN A 54 -48.35 14.37 26.91
C GLN A 54 -46.86 14.09 27.14
N VAL A 55 -46.54 13.38 28.23
CA VAL A 55 -45.17 12.95 28.53
C VAL A 55 -44.67 11.94 27.49
N ILE A 56 -45.50 10.99 27.07
CA ILE A 56 -45.14 10.02 26.03
C ILE A 56 -44.92 10.73 24.68
N LEU A 57 -45.81 11.65 24.31
CA LEU A 57 -45.70 12.39 23.03
C LEU A 57 -44.41 13.22 22.96
N SER A 58 -44.09 13.98 24.01
CA SER A 58 -42.84 14.76 24.06
C SER A 58 -41.59 13.88 24.00
N LYS A 59 -41.60 12.72 24.67
CA LYS A 59 -40.51 11.74 24.57
C LYS A 59 -40.40 11.15 23.16
N PHE A 60 -41.51 10.83 22.52
CA PHE A 60 -41.54 10.31 21.16
C PHE A 60 -40.95 11.33 20.18
N GLU A 61 -41.35 12.60 20.29
CA GLU A 61 -40.83 13.69 19.46
C GLU A 61 -39.32 13.87 19.64
N SER A 62 -38.82 13.82 20.88
CA SER A 62 -37.38 13.85 21.16
C SER A 62 -36.63 12.66 20.55
N VAL A 63 -37.21 11.46 20.59
CA VAL A 63 -36.63 10.26 19.97
C VAL A 63 -36.63 10.39 18.45
N SER A 64 -37.71 10.85 17.83
CA SER A 64 -37.78 11.09 16.39
C SER A 64 -36.70 12.06 15.92
N GLN A 65 -36.50 13.18 16.63
CA GLN A 65 -35.43 14.13 16.29
C GLN A 65 -34.03 13.48 16.35
N LYS A 66 -33.75 12.68 17.38
CA LYS A 66 -32.47 11.96 17.50
C LYS A 66 -32.28 10.93 16.39
N ILE A 67 -33.35 10.26 15.96
CA ILE A 67 -33.31 9.31 14.84
C ILE A 67 -32.98 10.04 13.54
N ASP A 68 -33.56 11.21 13.30
CA ASP A 68 -33.29 12.02 12.10
C ASP A 68 -31.83 12.50 12.08
N GLU A 69 -31.30 12.97 13.21
CA GLU A 69 -29.89 13.35 13.33
C GLU A 69 -28.95 12.16 13.10
N THR A 70 -29.26 11.01 13.70
CA THR A 70 -28.49 9.77 13.51
C THR A 70 -28.50 9.33 12.05
N SER A 71 -29.64 9.44 11.37
CA SER A 71 -29.78 9.12 9.94
C SER A 71 -28.92 10.04 9.07
N LYS A 72 -28.88 11.34 9.35
CA LYS A 72 -28.02 12.30 8.63
C LYS A 72 -26.53 11.99 8.84
N ILE A 73 -26.13 11.67 10.07
CA ILE A 73 -24.74 11.28 10.37
C ILE A 73 -24.37 10.00 9.62
N SER A 74 -25.26 9.00 9.62
CA SER A 74 -25.05 7.74 8.92
C SER A 74 -24.86 7.95 7.41
N LEU A 75 -25.72 8.75 6.77
CA LEU A 75 -25.58 9.07 5.34
C LEU A 75 -24.27 9.79 5.04
N SER A 76 -23.88 10.78 5.86
CA SER A 76 -22.62 11.51 5.68
C SER A 76 -21.40 10.59 5.86
N LEU A 77 -21.46 9.66 6.82
CA LEU A 77 -20.39 8.70 7.04
C LEU A 77 -20.24 7.73 5.87
N SER A 78 -21.36 7.19 5.35
CA SER A 78 -21.36 6.34 4.16
C SER A 78 -20.73 7.05 2.96
N GLN A 79 -21.09 8.31 2.71
CA GLN A 79 -20.48 9.12 1.64
C GLN A 79 -18.97 9.28 1.82
N LYS A 80 -18.51 9.57 3.04
CA LYS A 80 -17.05 9.69 3.32
C LYS A 80 -16.31 8.37 3.14
N ILE A 81 -16.93 7.25 3.50
CA ILE A 81 -16.37 5.91 3.28
C ILE A 81 -16.23 5.64 1.78
N ASP A 82 -17.26 5.93 0.98
CA ASP A 82 -17.22 5.75 -0.47
C ASP A 82 -16.16 6.62 -1.14
N GLU A 83 -16.06 7.89 -0.76
CA GLU A 83 -15.04 8.81 -1.26
C GLU A 83 -13.62 8.36 -0.89
N THR A 84 -13.42 7.91 0.34
CA THR A 84 -12.12 7.41 0.82
C THR A 84 -11.74 6.13 0.07
N SER A 85 -12.71 5.24 -0.13
CA SER A 85 -12.51 3.98 -0.87
C SER A 85 -12.12 4.25 -2.32
N ARG A 86 -12.81 5.19 -2.99
CA ARG A 86 -12.48 5.61 -4.35
C ARG A 86 -11.06 6.18 -4.45
N LYS A 87 -10.70 7.13 -3.59
CA LYS A 87 -9.35 7.73 -3.57
C LYS A 87 -8.26 6.69 -3.32
N ASN A 88 -8.52 5.73 -2.44
CA ASN A 88 -7.57 4.65 -2.17
C ASN A 88 -7.40 3.74 -3.38
N ASN A 89 -8.47 3.40 -4.09
CA ASN A 89 -8.42 2.59 -5.30
C ASN A 89 -7.63 3.31 -6.41
N GLU A 90 -7.93 4.58 -6.67
CA GLU A 90 -7.19 5.41 -7.64
C GLU A 90 -5.70 5.47 -7.32
N LYS A 91 -5.35 5.66 -6.05
CA LYS A 91 -3.94 5.70 -5.61
C LYS A 91 -3.23 4.35 -5.79
N LEU A 92 -3.94 3.24 -5.55
CA LEU A 92 -3.39 1.90 -5.72
C LEU A 92 -3.16 1.57 -7.20
N GLU A 93 -4.11 1.93 -8.07
CA GLU A 93 -3.97 1.79 -9.52
C GLU A 93 -2.80 2.61 -10.05
N GLU A 94 -2.67 3.86 -9.61
CA GLU A 94 -1.56 4.73 -10.02
C GLU A 94 -0.19 4.19 -9.57
N VAL A 95 -0.09 3.71 -8.32
CA VAL A 95 1.15 3.08 -7.82
C VAL A 95 1.48 1.83 -8.64
N SER A 96 0.48 1.02 -8.97
CA SER A 96 0.67 -0.19 -9.79
C SER A 96 1.16 0.16 -11.19
N ARG A 97 0.56 1.18 -11.83
CA ARG A 97 0.99 1.69 -13.14
C ARG A 97 2.43 2.18 -13.12
N GLN A 98 2.78 3.04 -12.15
CA GLN A 98 4.14 3.57 -12.01
C GLN A 98 5.19 2.49 -11.76
N ASN A 99 4.85 1.49 -10.94
CA ASN A 99 5.76 0.36 -10.71
C ASN A 99 5.95 -0.47 -11.97
N ASN A 100 4.89 -0.74 -12.72
CA ASN A 100 4.98 -1.48 -13.97
C ASN A 100 5.85 -0.75 -15.00
N GLU A 101 5.67 0.57 -15.15
CA GLU A 101 6.50 1.40 -16.03
C GLU A 101 7.97 1.41 -15.62
N LYS A 102 8.26 1.52 -14.32
CA LYS A 102 9.63 1.44 -13.81
C LYS A 102 10.26 0.08 -14.05
N PHE A 103 9.51 -0.99 -13.82
CA PHE A 103 9.99 -2.36 -14.04
C PHE A 103 10.33 -2.57 -15.52
N GLU A 104 9.43 -2.18 -16.42
CA GLU A 104 9.65 -2.27 -17.86
C GLU A 104 10.88 -1.47 -18.32
N SER A 105 11.03 -0.23 -17.81
CA SER A 105 12.21 0.59 -18.12
C SER A 105 13.52 -0.04 -17.62
N VAL A 106 13.50 -0.67 -16.44
CA VAL A 106 14.68 -1.37 -15.89
C VAL A 106 14.98 -2.62 -16.72
N SER A 107 13.99 -3.43 -17.07
CA SER A 107 14.15 -4.61 -17.93
C SER A 107 14.79 -4.23 -19.26
N GLN A 108 14.28 -3.19 -19.93
CA GLN A 108 14.85 -2.71 -21.20
C GLN A 108 16.31 -2.26 -21.06
N LYS A 109 16.67 -1.58 -19.96
CA LYS A 109 18.06 -1.18 -19.70
C LYS A 109 18.97 -2.37 -19.44
N ILE A 110 18.48 -3.40 -18.76
CA ILE A 110 19.21 -4.65 -18.52
C ILE A 110 19.46 -5.36 -19.84
N ASP A 111 18.44 -5.49 -20.69
CA ASP A 111 18.56 -6.13 -22.00
C ASP A 111 19.56 -5.40 -22.89
N GLU A 112 19.47 -4.07 -22.97
CA GLU A 112 20.39 -3.26 -23.75
C GLU A 112 21.84 -3.34 -23.23
N THR A 113 22.03 -3.30 -21.91
CA THR A 113 23.36 -3.45 -21.31
C THR A 113 23.93 -4.83 -21.57
N SER A 114 23.10 -5.87 -21.50
CA SER A 114 23.51 -7.25 -21.77
C SER A 114 23.92 -7.42 -23.24
N ARG A 115 23.16 -6.84 -24.17
CA ARG A 115 23.48 -6.82 -25.60
C ARG A 115 24.82 -6.12 -25.86
N GLN A 116 25.01 -4.91 -25.32
CA GLN A 116 26.26 -4.17 -25.49
C GLN A 116 27.47 -4.90 -24.89
N ASN A 117 27.30 -5.56 -23.74
CA ASN A 117 28.37 -6.36 -23.14
C ASN A 117 28.71 -7.57 -23.99
N ASN A 118 27.70 -8.26 -24.55
CA ASN A 118 27.93 -9.41 -25.43
C ASN A 118 28.68 -8.98 -26.71
N GLU A 119 28.27 -7.88 -27.34
CA GLU A 119 28.95 -7.32 -28.51
C GLU A 119 30.42 -6.97 -28.22
N LYS A 120 30.71 -6.34 -27.08
CA LYS A 120 32.09 -6.02 -26.67
C LYS A 120 32.91 -7.28 -26.41
N LEU A 121 32.31 -8.30 -25.79
CA LEU A 121 32.98 -9.57 -25.51
C LEU A 121 33.32 -10.29 -26.81
N GLU A 122 32.39 -10.36 -27.76
CA GLU A 122 32.62 -10.91 -29.10
C GLU A 122 33.73 -10.16 -29.85
N GLU A 123 33.74 -8.83 -29.79
CA GLU A 123 34.79 -8.02 -30.42
C GLU A 123 36.18 -8.30 -29.81
N VAL A 124 36.26 -8.40 -28.47
CA VAL A 124 37.49 -8.73 -27.76
C VAL A 124 37.98 -10.13 -28.12
N SER A 125 37.09 -11.12 -28.16
CA SER A 125 37.42 -12.49 -28.59
C SER A 125 37.97 -12.49 -30.01
N ARG A 126 37.29 -11.82 -30.95
CA ARG A 126 37.74 -11.73 -32.35
C ARG A 126 39.12 -11.09 -32.48
N LYS A 127 39.36 -9.97 -31.79
CA LYS A 127 40.67 -9.29 -31.77
C LYS A 127 41.76 -10.16 -31.14
N SER A 128 41.42 -10.95 -30.13
CA SER A 128 42.33 -11.90 -29.51
C SER A 128 42.72 -13.00 -30.49
N ASP A 129 41.74 -13.60 -31.18
CA ASP A 129 41.97 -14.64 -32.18
C ASP A 129 42.84 -14.14 -33.33
N GLU A 130 42.57 -12.93 -33.85
CA GLU A 130 43.40 -12.29 -34.88
C GLU A 130 44.86 -12.12 -34.42
N LYS A 131 45.09 -11.71 -33.17
CA LYS A 131 46.44 -11.58 -32.60
C LYS A 131 47.12 -12.93 -32.41
N PHE A 132 46.41 -13.94 -31.94
CA PHE A 132 46.94 -15.29 -31.79
C PHE A 132 47.34 -15.89 -33.15
N GLU A 133 46.55 -15.67 -34.19
CA GLU A 133 46.88 -16.13 -35.54
C GLU A 133 48.12 -15.39 -36.07
N SER A 134 48.19 -14.07 -35.89
CA SER A 134 49.38 -13.29 -36.27
C SER A 134 50.64 -13.76 -35.56
N VAL A 135 50.58 -14.02 -34.25
CA VAL A 135 51.72 -14.56 -33.49
C VAL A 135 52.08 -15.96 -33.97
N SER A 136 51.09 -16.82 -34.23
CA SER A 136 51.31 -18.16 -34.77
C SER A 136 52.02 -18.12 -36.12
N GLN A 137 51.67 -17.18 -36.99
CA GLN A 137 52.35 -17.00 -38.27
C GLN A 137 53.81 -16.54 -38.10
N VAL A 138 54.07 -15.58 -37.21
CA VAL A 138 55.44 -15.15 -36.90
C VAL A 138 56.28 -16.32 -36.38
N ILE A 139 55.72 -17.15 -35.49
CA ILE A 139 56.42 -18.33 -34.97
C ILE A 139 56.76 -19.31 -36.11
N LYS A 140 55.82 -19.59 -37.01
CA LYS A 140 56.06 -20.45 -38.19
C LYS A 140 57.20 -19.89 -39.06
N ASP A 141 57.20 -18.59 -39.30
CA ASP A 141 58.24 -17.93 -40.11
C ASP A 141 59.62 -18.00 -39.45
N VAL A 142 59.71 -17.80 -38.13
CA VAL A 142 60.95 -17.93 -37.36
C VAL A 142 61.46 -19.37 -37.38
N CYS A 143 60.59 -20.37 -37.19
CA CYS A 143 60.98 -21.78 -37.29
C CYS A 143 61.58 -22.08 -38.66
N ARG A 144 60.90 -21.67 -39.74
CA ARG A 144 61.41 -21.86 -41.11
C ARG A 144 62.78 -21.19 -41.31
N GLN A 145 62.95 -19.95 -40.86
CA GLN A 145 64.24 -19.25 -40.97
C GLN A 145 65.35 -19.96 -40.16
N ASN A 146 65.03 -20.50 -39.00
CA ASN A 146 65.99 -21.24 -38.19
C ASN A 146 66.37 -22.57 -38.86
N ASP A 147 65.40 -23.30 -39.42
CA ASP A 147 65.67 -24.53 -40.17
C ASP A 147 66.58 -24.25 -41.38
N GLU A 148 66.30 -23.18 -42.14
CA GLU A 148 67.15 -22.75 -43.27
C GLU A 148 68.59 -22.41 -42.84
N LYS A 149 68.75 -21.67 -41.73
CA LYS A 149 70.08 -21.35 -41.17
C LYS A 149 70.81 -22.58 -40.65
N PHE A 150 70.09 -23.50 -40.02
CA PHE A 150 70.68 -24.74 -39.50
C PHE A 150 71.17 -25.65 -40.64
N GLU A 151 70.41 -25.72 -41.73
CA GLU A 151 70.83 -26.39 -42.97
C GLU A 151 72.07 -25.73 -43.60
N GLU A 152 72.14 -24.40 -43.64
CA GLU A 152 73.32 -23.68 -44.12
C GLU A 152 74.57 -23.96 -43.28
N VAL A 153 74.42 -23.95 -41.94
CA VAL A 153 75.49 -24.31 -41.01
C VAL A 153 75.93 -25.76 -41.23
N SER A 154 75.00 -26.70 -41.32
CA SER A 154 75.28 -28.11 -41.57
C SER A 154 76.11 -28.30 -42.85
N ARG A 155 75.69 -27.67 -43.96
CA ARG A 155 76.45 -27.69 -45.23
C ARG A 155 77.85 -27.09 -45.11
N THR A 156 78.00 -26.05 -44.30
CA THR A 156 79.31 -25.40 -44.08
C THR A 156 80.22 -26.31 -43.27
N PHE A 157 79.69 -26.95 -42.24
CA PHE A 157 80.39 -27.94 -41.44
C PHE A 157 80.86 -29.13 -42.29
N ASP A 158 79.98 -29.69 -43.14
CA ASP A 158 80.34 -30.78 -44.06
C ASP A 158 81.48 -30.41 -45.00
N LYS A 159 81.48 -29.18 -45.52
CA LYS A 159 82.57 -28.67 -46.38
C LYS A 159 83.88 -28.53 -45.60
N MET A 160 83.82 -28.01 -44.36
CA MET A 160 85.00 -27.88 -43.51
C MET A 160 85.57 -29.26 -43.17
N GLN A 161 84.73 -30.22 -42.78
CA GLN A 161 85.16 -31.59 -42.49
C GLN A 161 85.92 -32.21 -43.67
N LYS A 162 85.35 -32.14 -44.89
CA LYS A 162 86.04 -32.61 -46.11
C LYS A 162 87.37 -31.91 -46.33
N SER A 163 87.44 -30.60 -46.10
CA SER A 163 88.70 -29.87 -46.26
C SER A 163 89.76 -30.30 -45.25
N VAL A 164 89.38 -30.61 -44.01
CA VAL A 164 90.31 -31.11 -42.97
C VAL A 164 90.83 -32.50 -43.36
N GLU A 165 89.94 -33.42 -43.75
CA GLU A 165 90.30 -34.76 -44.22
C GLU A 165 91.34 -34.69 -45.36
N THR A 166 91.15 -33.80 -46.34
CA THR A 166 92.12 -33.62 -47.43
C THR A 166 93.47 -33.05 -47.01
N VAL A 167 93.53 -32.26 -45.92
CA VAL A 167 94.78 -31.70 -45.39
C VAL A 167 95.55 -32.76 -44.60
N GLU A 168 94.85 -33.60 -43.83
CA GLU A 168 95.43 -34.73 -43.11
C GLU A 168 96.03 -35.76 -44.09
N GLU A 169 95.32 -36.11 -45.17
CA GLU A 169 95.85 -37.01 -46.21
C GLU A 169 97.13 -36.47 -46.87
N ARG A 170 97.23 -35.15 -47.08
CA ARG A 170 98.43 -34.51 -47.64
C ARG A 170 99.61 -34.43 -46.68
N SER A 171 99.37 -34.46 -45.37
CA SER A 171 100.43 -34.37 -44.37
C SER A 171 101.03 -35.74 -44.01
N ASN A 172 100.34 -36.83 -44.34
CA ASN A 172 100.75 -38.21 -44.06
C ASN A 172 101.40 -38.94 -45.26
N ASN A 173 101.57 -38.26 -46.41
CA ASN A 173 102.26 -38.72 -47.62
C ASN A 173 103.58 -37.96 -47.82
#